data_AF-W9Z1J8-F1
#
_entry.id   AF-W9Z1J8-F1
#
_cell.length_a   1.000
_cell.length_b   1.000
_cell.length_c   1.000
_cell.angle_alpha   90.00
_cell.angle_beta   90.00
_cell.angle_gamma   90.00
#
_symmetry.space_group_name_H-M   'P 1'
#
loop_
_entity.id
_entity.type
_entity.pdbx_description
1 polymer ?
#
loop_
_entity_poly.entity_id
_entity_poly.type
_entity_poly.pdbx_seq_one_letter_code
_entity_poly.pdbx_strand_id
1 'polypeptide(L)'
;MMDNSSEHEKKSPADPLSRCVSPVSELNVREQCRNIVKTAEVQQSYAKNSFPIVHGWVFNLHNGLLTDLKIDFPAMLKDVQKVYNITEE
;
A
#
# COMPACT_ATOMS: atom_id res chain seq x y z
N MET A 1 4.16 -33.92 -40.02
CA MET A 1 4.99 -32.70 -40.00
C MET A 1 4.09 -31.63 -39.39
N MET A 2 4.09 -31.37 -38.08
CA MET A 2 5.13 -30.64 -37.31
C MET A 2 5.53 -29.38 -38.11
N ASP A 3 5.14 -28.16 -37.70
CA ASP A 3 5.64 -27.53 -36.47
C ASP A 3 4.67 -26.58 -35.74
N ASN A 4 4.86 -26.57 -34.42
CA ASN A 4 4.44 -25.59 -33.41
C ASN A 4 5.01 -24.21 -33.73
N SER A 5 4.25 -23.14 -33.40
CA SER A 5 4.70 -21.98 -32.59
C SER A 5 3.85 -20.74 -32.90
N SER A 6 2.83 -20.50 -32.08
CA SER A 6 2.26 -19.17 -31.87
C SER A 6 1.43 -19.26 -30.60
N GLU A 7 2.07 -18.85 -29.52
CA GLU A 7 1.60 -18.78 -28.16
C GLU A 7 0.21 -18.11 -28.08
N HIS A 8 -0.84 -18.91 -27.99
CA HIS A 8 -2.05 -18.46 -27.31
C HIS A 8 -1.87 -18.78 -25.83
N GLU A 9 -1.20 -17.83 -25.17
CA GLU A 9 -1.17 -17.61 -23.74
C GLU A 9 -2.52 -18.00 -23.15
N LYS A 10 -2.56 -19.18 -22.53
CA LYS A 10 -3.71 -19.65 -21.78
C LYS A 10 -3.89 -18.65 -20.65
N LYS A 11 -4.79 -17.67 -20.81
CA LYS A 11 -5.37 -16.95 -19.68
C LYS A 11 -6.08 -18.01 -18.84
N SER A 12 -5.35 -18.52 -17.85
CA SER A 12 -5.86 -19.37 -16.80
C SER A 12 -7.14 -18.72 -16.26
N PRO A 13 -8.26 -19.45 -16.14
CA PRO A 13 -9.48 -18.87 -15.61
C PRO A 13 -9.13 -18.29 -14.24
N ALA A 14 -9.49 -17.02 -14.04
CA ALA A 14 -9.21 -16.28 -12.81
C ALA A 14 -9.51 -17.16 -11.60
N ASP A 15 -8.45 -17.61 -10.93
CA ASP A 15 -8.55 -18.45 -9.76
C ASP A 15 -9.32 -17.66 -8.69
N PRO A 16 -10.48 -18.13 -8.21
CA PRO A 16 -11.20 -17.45 -7.13
C PRO A 16 -10.35 -17.34 -5.85
N LEU A 17 -9.30 -18.16 -5.71
CA LEU A 17 -8.32 -18.12 -4.63
C LEU A 17 -7.25 -17.01 -4.81
N SER A 18 -7.06 -16.47 -6.02
CA SER A 18 -6.12 -15.37 -6.26
C SER A 18 -6.58 -14.03 -5.65
N ARG A 19 -7.80 -13.97 -5.12
CA ARG A 19 -8.33 -12.83 -4.34
C ARG A 19 -8.19 -13.07 -2.84
N CYS A 20 -7.08 -13.65 -2.39
CA CYS A 20 -6.80 -13.87 -0.96
C CYS A 20 -6.25 -12.64 -0.21
N VAL A 21 -6.44 -11.43 -0.75
CA VAL A 21 -6.39 -10.19 0.03
C VAL A 21 -7.83 -9.73 0.22
N SER A 22 -8.33 -9.93 1.44
CA SER A 22 -9.67 -9.47 1.78
C SER A 22 -9.69 -7.94 1.67
N PRO A 23 -10.68 -7.32 0.99
CA PRO A 23 -10.74 -5.85 0.87
C PRO A 23 -10.67 -5.13 2.23
N VAL A 24 -11.09 -5.80 3.30
CA VAL A 24 -11.01 -5.31 4.68
C VAL A 24 -9.60 -5.21 5.24
N SER A 25 -8.68 -6.12 4.89
CA SER A 25 -7.29 -6.08 5.40
C SER A 25 -6.50 -4.98 4.72
N GLU A 26 -6.70 -4.79 3.42
CA GLU A 26 -6.10 -3.67 2.68
C GLU A 26 -6.61 -2.32 3.20
N LEU A 27 -7.91 -2.20 3.43
CA LEU A 27 -8.52 -0.99 3.98
C LEU A 27 -7.99 -0.68 5.38
N ASN A 28 -7.85 -1.71 6.23
CA ASN A 28 -7.29 -1.56 7.56
C ASN A 28 -5.84 -1.06 7.49
N VAL A 29 -4.98 -1.68 6.68
CA VAL A 29 -3.58 -1.25 6.54
C VAL A 29 -3.50 0.20 6.04
N ARG A 30 -4.29 0.56 5.03
CA ARG A 30 -4.35 1.94 4.52
C ARG A 30 -4.78 2.94 5.59
N GLU A 31 -5.80 2.60 6.39
CA GLU A 31 -6.29 3.51 7.43
C GLU A 31 -5.31 3.62 8.61
N GLN A 32 -4.61 2.53 8.95
CA GLN A 32 -3.56 2.57 9.97
C GLN A 32 -2.36 3.40 9.53
N CYS A 33 -1.94 3.30 8.27
CA CYS A 33 -0.94 4.21 7.71
C CYS A 33 -1.40 5.67 7.81
N ARG A 34 -2.68 5.96 7.56
CA ARG A 34 -3.24 7.31 7.70
C ARG A 34 -3.18 7.80 9.14
N ASN A 35 -3.51 6.95 10.11
CA ASN A 35 -3.45 7.31 11.53
C ASN A 35 -2.03 7.62 11.99
N ILE A 36 -1.02 6.88 11.51
CA ILE A 36 0.38 7.16 11.82
C ILE A 36 0.82 8.53 11.26
N VAL A 37 0.38 8.89 10.04
CA VAL A 37 0.72 10.19 9.42
C VAL A 37 0.04 11.38 10.13
N LYS A 38 -1.07 11.16 10.84
CA LYS A 38 -1.72 12.19 11.67
C LYS A 38 -0.93 12.52 12.93
N THR A 39 0.00 11.67 13.36
CA THR A 39 0.78 11.91 14.58
C THR A 39 1.76 13.06 14.40
N ALA A 40 1.77 14.01 15.34
CA ALA A 40 2.60 15.20 15.29
C ALA A 40 4.11 14.89 15.18
N GLU A 41 4.59 13.86 15.88
CA GLU A 41 5.98 13.42 15.85
C GLU A 41 6.43 13.00 14.44
N VAL A 42 5.56 12.30 13.70
CA VAL A 42 5.85 11.85 12.33
C VAL A 42 5.93 13.05 11.40
N GLN A 43 5.04 14.03 11.56
CA GLN A 43 5.03 15.25 10.73
C GLN A 43 6.25 16.13 11.01
N GLN A 44 6.59 16.35 12.28
CA GLN A 44 7.76 17.15 12.68
C GLN A 44 9.08 16.48 12.25
N SER A 45 9.20 15.16 12.47
CA SER A 45 10.39 14.41 12.04
C SER A 45 10.52 14.39 10.51
N TYR A 46 9.41 14.23 9.79
CA TYR A 46 9.43 14.26 8.33
C TYR A 46 9.78 15.66 7.79
N ALA A 47 9.27 16.74 8.39
CA ALA A 47 9.62 18.10 8.01
C ALA A 47 11.12 18.40 8.24
N LYS A 48 11.71 17.88 9.32
CA LYS A 48 13.10 18.14 9.69
C LYS A 48 14.11 17.25 8.95
N ASN A 49 13.78 15.98 8.76
CA ASN A 49 14.73 14.95 8.33
C ASN A 49 14.25 14.14 7.10
N SER A 50 13.09 14.47 6.51
CA SER A 50 12.45 13.68 5.44
C SER A 50 12.23 12.20 5.80
N PHE A 51 12.13 11.90 7.10
CA PHE A 51 12.00 10.56 7.66
C PHE A 51 11.13 10.65 8.93
N PRO A 52 10.23 9.68 9.22
CA PRO A 52 10.05 8.36 8.60
C PRO A 52 9.14 8.32 7.36
N ILE A 53 9.39 7.36 6.47
CA ILE A 53 8.50 7.04 5.32
C ILE A 53 7.65 5.83 5.72
N VAL A 54 6.32 5.94 5.56
CA VAL A 54 5.40 4.84 5.87
C VAL A 54 5.11 4.03 4.62
N HIS A 55 5.35 2.73 4.71
CA HIS A 55 4.99 1.75 3.69
C HIS A 55 3.88 0.83 4.22
N GLY A 56 2.96 0.42 3.34
CA GLY A 56 1.86 -0.49 3.67
C GLY A 56 2.03 -1.81 2.96
N TRP A 57 2.34 -2.87 3.70
CA TRP A 57 2.47 -4.21 3.15
C TRP A 57 1.40 -5.13 3.74
N VAL A 58 0.88 -6.03 2.90
CA VAL A 58 -0.03 -7.09 3.31
C VAL A 58 0.67 -8.41 3.09
N PHE A 59 0.91 -9.13 4.18
CA PHE A 59 1.47 -10.47 4.13
C PHE A 59 0.33 -11.49 4.14
N ASN A 60 0.33 -12.38 3.16
CA ASN A 60 -0.65 -13.46 3.07
C ASN A 60 -0.07 -14.75 3.66
N LEU A 61 -0.65 -15.20 4.77
CA LEU A 61 -0.18 -16.35 5.53
C LEU A 61 -0.38 -17.69 4.80
N HIS A 62 -1.31 -17.76 3.83
CA HIS A 62 -1.64 -18.99 3.13
C HIS A 62 -0.66 -19.33 2.00
N ASN A 63 -0.14 -18.30 1.32
CA ASN A 63 0.76 -18.45 0.18
C ASN A 63 2.16 -17.88 0.43
N GLY A 64 2.38 -17.21 1.57
CA GLY A 64 3.65 -16.57 1.93
C GLY A 64 4.00 -15.36 1.07
N LEU A 65 3.05 -14.82 0.30
CA LEU A 65 3.29 -13.67 -0.59
C LEU A 65 3.14 -12.35 0.17
N LEU A 66 4.11 -11.48 -0.01
CA LEU A 66 4.06 -10.09 0.43
C LEU A 66 3.53 -9.22 -0.70
N THR A 67 2.39 -8.57 -0.48
CA THR A 67 1.79 -7.63 -1.42
C THR A 67 2.06 -6.21 -0.94
N ASP A 68 2.76 -5.42 -1.75
CA ASP A 68 2.91 -3.98 -1.50
C ASP A 68 1.66 -3.24 -1.97
N LEU A 69 1.03 -2.48 -1.07
CA LEU A 69 -0.15 -1.68 -1.37
C LEU A 69 0.19 -0.36 -2.07
N LYS A 70 1.48 -0.06 -2.31
CA LYS A 70 1.97 1.15 -3.00
C LYS A 70 1.31 2.42 -2.46
N ILE A 71 1.39 2.60 -1.15
CA ILE A 71 0.82 3.78 -0.48
C ILE A 71 1.64 5.01 -0.86
N ASP A 72 0.98 6.01 -1.43
CA ASP A 72 1.57 7.32 -1.72
C ASP A 72 1.65 8.16 -0.44
N PHE A 73 2.77 8.03 0.27
CA PHE A 73 3.03 8.75 1.52
C PHE A 73 3.03 10.29 1.34
N PRO A 74 3.74 10.88 0.36
CA PRO A 74 3.69 12.32 0.13
C PRO A 74 2.27 12.86 -0.11
N ALA A 75 1.45 12.17 -0.90
CA ALA A 75 0.06 12.55 -1.13
C ALA A 75 -0.76 12.49 0.17
N MET A 76 -0.60 11.41 0.95
CA MET A 76 -1.26 11.27 2.24
C MET A 76 -0.86 12.35 3.25
N LEU A 77 0.43 12.68 3.34
CA LEU A 77 0.92 13.74 4.22
C LEU A 77 0.31 15.09 3.85
N LYS A 78 0.28 15.41 2.55
CA LYS A 78 -0.33 16.64 2.05
C LYS A 78 -1.82 16.72 2.40
N ASP A 79 -2.55 15.60 2.31
CA ASP A 79 -3.96 15.56 2.67
C ASP A 79 -4.20 15.71 4.17
N VAL A 80 -3.32 15.15 5.00
CA VAL A 80 -3.40 15.31 6.46
C VAL A 80 -3.03 16.73 6.89
N GLN A 81 -2.00 17.34 6.30
CA GLN A 81 -1.58 18.72 6.57
C GLN A 81 -2.67 19.75 6.22
N LYS A 82 -3.50 19.50 5.19
CA LYS A 82 -4.66 20.36 4.89
C LYS A 82 -5.69 20.40 6.02
N VAL A 83 -5.79 19.35 6.82
CA VAL A 83 -6.79 19.21 7.89
C VAL A 83 -6.20 19.57 9.26
N TYR A 84 -4.92 19.29 9.47
CA TYR A 84 -4.20 19.55 10.72
C TYR A 84 -2.90 20.32 10.42
N ASN A 85 -3.00 21.65 10.33
CA ASN A 85 -1.81 22.49 10.17
C ASN A 85 -1.20 22.80 11.55
N ILE A 86 -0.55 21.82 12.16
CA ILE A 86 0.15 21.95 13.45
C ILE A 86 1.53 22.62 13.33
N THR A 87 1.86 23.15 12.15
CA THR A 87 3.10 23.90 11.88
C THR A 87 2.93 25.41 12.00
N GLU A 88 1.73 25.87 12.37
CA GLU A 88 1.49 27.26 12.78
C GLU A 88 1.71 27.37 14.30
N GLU A 89 2.98 27.46 14.69
CA GLU A 89 3.40 28.10 15.94
C GLU A 89 4.50 29.13 15.63
#